data_AF-A0A2P5X4B2-F1
#
_entry.id   AF-A0A2P5X4B2-F1
#
_cell.length_a   1.000
_cell.length_b   1.000
_cell.length_c   1.000
_cell.angle_alpha   90.00
_cell.angle_beta   90.00
_cell.angle_gamma   90.00
#
_symmetry.space_group_name_H-M   'P 1'
#
loop_
_entity.id
_entity.type
_entity.pdbx_description
1 polymer ?
#
loop_
_entity_poly.entity_id
_entity_poly.type
_entity_poly.pdbx_seq_one_letter_code
_entity_poly.pdbx_strand_id
1 'polypeptide(L)'
;MAEKGKTDHPALLHGKYELGRMLGHGTFAKVYHARHVTTGKSVAMKVVGKEKVIRVGMMEQIQREISVMNMVKHPNIVELHEVMASKSKIYFAMELVRGGELFSKVVQGRLKEDLARFATTRPASSVISRLEEVAKSVKFNVKKSESKVRLQGQECGRKGKLAIAADIFAVTPSFLVVEVKKDNGDTFEYNQFCSKQLRPALQDIVWTSPAEKPTVA
;
A
#
# COMPACT_ATOMS: atom_id res chain seq x y z
N MET A 1 56.10 -3.94 -5.39
CA MET A 1 54.93 -3.05 -5.49
C MET A 1 53.72 -3.82 -5.00
N ALA A 2 53.11 -3.42 -3.89
CA ALA A 2 51.85 -3.97 -3.41
C ALA A 2 51.01 -2.79 -2.91
N GLU A 3 49.95 -2.47 -3.63
CA GLU A 3 48.97 -1.45 -3.24
C GLU A 3 48.27 -1.90 -1.96
N LYS A 4 48.44 -1.11 -0.89
CA LYS A 4 47.71 -1.26 0.36
C LYS A 4 46.26 -0.80 0.15
N GLY A 5 45.33 -1.73 0.39
CA GLY A 5 43.89 -1.50 0.38
C GLY A 5 43.47 -0.36 1.32
N LYS A 6 42.64 0.52 0.79
CA LYS A 6 41.99 1.64 1.50
C LYS A 6 40.94 1.05 2.45
N THR A 7 41.20 1.06 3.76
CA THR A 7 40.23 0.71 4.78
C THR A 7 39.15 1.79 4.85
N ASP A 8 37.93 1.43 4.45
CA ASP A 8 36.75 2.30 4.44
C ASP A 8 36.24 2.47 5.88
N HIS A 9 36.66 3.53 6.57
CA HIS A 9 36.08 3.87 7.87
C HIS A 9 34.64 4.35 7.64
N PRO A 10 33.63 3.76 8.31
CA PRO A 10 32.25 4.12 8.08
C PRO A 10 32.02 5.57 8.49
N ALA A 11 31.62 6.40 7.53
CA ALA A 11 31.42 7.82 7.74
C ALA A 11 30.35 8.06 8.82
N LEU A 12 30.78 8.63 9.95
CA LEU A 12 29.91 9.07 11.04
C LEU A 12 29.14 10.32 10.62
N LEU A 13 27.84 10.15 10.35
CA LEU A 13 26.94 11.25 10.10
C LEU A 13 26.60 11.97 11.41
N HIS A 14 26.99 13.25 11.47
CA HIS A 14 26.76 14.15 12.60
C HIS A 14 27.25 13.59 13.95
N GLY A 15 28.23 12.68 13.93
CA GLY A 15 28.74 12.00 15.13
C GLY A 15 27.74 11.05 15.81
N LYS A 16 26.55 10.83 15.24
CA LYS A 16 25.46 10.03 15.85
C LYS A 16 25.16 8.75 15.10
N TYR A 17 25.34 8.74 13.78
CA TYR A 17 24.92 7.63 12.93
C TYR A 17 26.07 7.11 12.10
N GLU A 18 26.31 5.82 12.18
CA GLU A 18 27.20 5.09 11.28
C GLU A 18 26.42 4.70 10.03
N LEU A 19 26.74 5.28 8.87
CA LEU A 19 26.11 4.87 7.60
C LEU A 19 26.65 3.53 7.14
N GLY A 20 25.74 2.65 6.75
CA GLY A 20 26.01 1.36 6.12
C GLY A 20 25.56 1.32 4.67
N ARG A 21 25.16 0.12 4.22
CA ARG A 21 24.78 -0.16 2.83
C ARG A 21 23.55 0.63 2.37
N MET A 22 23.46 0.89 1.07
CA MET A 22 22.25 1.45 0.46
C MET A 22 21.10 0.43 0.50
N LEU A 23 19.90 0.88 0.89
CA LEU A 23 18.67 0.09 0.92
C LEU A 23 17.78 0.33 -0.31
N GLY A 24 17.81 1.55 -0.84
CA GLY A 24 17.01 1.92 -2.00
C GLY A 24 17.39 3.29 -2.55
N HIS A 25 16.91 3.57 -3.76
CA HIS A 25 17.08 4.86 -4.42
C HIS A 25 15.78 5.31 -5.08
N GLY A 26 15.47 6.59 -4.99
CA GLY A 26 14.40 7.23 -5.73
C GLY A 26 14.92 8.44 -6.52
N THR A 27 14.02 9.13 -7.19
CA THR A 27 14.34 10.28 -8.06
C THR A 27 15.12 11.38 -7.33
N PHE A 28 14.77 11.64 -6.07
CA PHE A 28 15.30 12.77 -5.29
C PHE A 28 16.06 12.37 -4.03
N ALA A 29 16.03 11.08 -3.67
CA ALA A 29 16.56 10.60 -2.40
C ALA A 29 17.28 9.25 -2.56
N LYS A 30 18.28 9.03 -1.71
CA LYS A 30 18.89 7.72 -1.49
C LYS A 30 18.64 7.29 -0.06
N VAL A 31 18.33 6.01 0.17
CA VAL A 31 18.07 5.48 1.50
C VAL A 31 19.17 4.50 1.86
N TYR A 32 19.77 4.69 3.03
CA TYR A 32 20.85 3.86 3.55
C TYR A 32 20.42 3.17 4.84
N HIS A 33 20.96 2.00 5.11
CA HIS A 33 20.98 1.47 6.46
C HIS A 33 21.91 2.34 7.28
N ALA A 34 21.54 2.67 8.51
CA ALA A 34 22.45 3.31 9.45
C ALA A 34 22.24 2.75 10.86
N ARG A 35 23.27 2.89 11.69
CA ARG A 35 23.23 2.48 13.10
C ARG A 35 23.47 3.70 13.98
N HIS A 36 22.55 3.95 14.91
CA HIS A 36 22.77 4.97 15.93
C HIS A 36 23.85 4.48 16.90
N VAL A 37 24.92 5.25 17.07
CA VAL A 37 26.15 4.77 17.70
C VAL A 37 26.01 4.54 19.20
N THR A 38 25.20 5.35 19.89
CA THR A 38 25.02 5.23 21.34
C THR A 38 23.99 4.16 21.72
N THR A 39 22.93 4.00 20.93
CA THR A 39 21.84 3.06 21.25
C THR A 39 21.96 1.72 20.52
N GLY A 40 22.80 1.64 19.49
CA GLY A 40 22.89 0.48 18.59
C GLY A 40 21.65 0.29 17.70
N LYS A 41 20.64 1.16 17.79
CA LYS A 41 19.38 1.02 17.04
C LYS A 41 19.65 1.18 15.54
N SER A 42 19.17 0.22 14.75
CA SER A 42 19.20 0.30 13.28
C SER A 42 18.09 1.21 12.77
N VAL A 43 18.42 2.08 11.81
CA VAL A 43 17.51 3.04 11.20
C VAL A 43 17.64 3.02 9.67
N ALA A 44 16.61 3.50 8.99
CA ALA A 44 16.67 3.85 7.57
C ALA A 44 16.99 5.35 7.44
N MET A 45 18.09 5.68 6.77
CA MET A 45 18.58 7.04 6.59
C MET A 45 18.27 7.53 5.17
N LYS A 46 17.19 8.32 5.01
CA LYS A 46 16.84 8.95 3.72
C LYS A 46 17.65 10.23 3.56
N VAL A 47 18.40 10.32 2.46
CA VAL A 47 19.31 11.43 2.15
C VAL A 47 18.80 12.16 0.91
N VAL A 48 18.50 13.45 1.08
CA VAL A 48 17.95 14.32 0.03
C VAL A 48 18.92 15.48 -0.24
N GLY A 49 19.23 15.75 -1.51
CA GLY A 49 20.13 16.85 -1.89
C GLY A 49 19.39 18.19 -1.96
N LYS A 50 19.83 19.21 -1.21
CA LYS A 50 19.19 20.54 -1.15
C LYS A 50 19.14 21.24 -2.51
N GLU A 51 20.20 21.15 -3.30
CA GLU A 51 20.25 21.74 -4.65
C GLU A 51 19.14 21.20 -5.57
N LYS A 52 18.89 19.88 -5.52
CA LYS A 52 17.82 19.25 -6.31
C LYS A 52 16.43 19.71 -5.86
N VAL A 53 16.24 19.86 -4.54
CA VAL A 53 14.98 20.32 -3.95
C VAL A 53 14.69 21.76 -4.31
N ILE A 54 15.69 22.64 -4.18
CA ILE A 54 15.57 24.08 -4.48
C ILE A 54 15.25 24.27 -5.96
N ARG A 55 16.00 23.60 -6.85
CA ARG A 55 15.81 23.71 -8.30
C ARG A 55 14.41 23.29 -8.75
N VAL A 56 13.80 22.31 -8.09
CA VAL A 56 12.47 21.77 -8.46
C VAL A 56 11.36 22.40 -7.63
N GLY A 57 11.66 23.35 -6.73
CA GLY A 57 10.66 24.04 -5.90
C GLY A 57 9.99 23.16 -4.84
N MET A 58 10.64 22.05 -4.43
CA MET A 58 10.02 21.04 -3.55
C MET A 58 10.16 21.33 -2.05
N MET A 59 10.60 22.52 -1.65
CA MET A 59 10.84 22.85 -0.24
C MET A 59 9.57 22.75 0.62
N GLU A 60 8.43 23.21 0.11
CA GLU A 60 7.14 23.09 0.81
C GLU A 60 6.71 21.63 0.98
N GLN A 61 6.96 20.79 -0.02
CA GLN A 61 6.64 19.36 0.07
C GLN A 61 7.45 18.68 1.17
N ILE A 62 8.73 19.03 1.30
CA ILE A 62 9.58 18.52 2.38
C ILE A 62 9.08 18.99 3.75
N GLN A 63 8.75 20.27 3.91
CA GLN A 63 8.21 20.78 5.17
C GLN A 63 6.90 20.08 5.56
N ARG A 64 6.03 19.83 4.57
CA ARG A 64 4.79 19.08 4.76
C ARG A 64 5.06 17.62 5.15
N GLU A 65 5.99 16.94 4.48
CA GLU A 65 6.36 15.56 4.77
C GLU A 65 6.86 15.43 6.22
N ILE A 66 7.75 16.33 6.66
CA ILE A 66 8.26 16.37 8.05
C ILE A 66 7.12 16.59 9.03
N SER A 67 6.26 17.58 8.77
CA SER A 67 5.14 17.92 9.66
C SER A 67 4.18 16.74 9.83
N VAL A 68 3.80 16.09 8.73
CA VAL A 68 2.90 14.92 8.76
C VAL A 68 3.53 13.75 9.50
N MET A 69 4.79 13.42 9.23
CA MET A 69 5.46 12.30 9.89
C MET A 69 5.65 12.54 11.40
N ASN A 70 5.85 13.79 11.84
CA ASN A 70 5.95 14.11 13.27
C ASN A 70 4.62 13.97 14.02
N MET A 71 3.48 14.11 13.33
CA MET A 71 2.15 14.04 13.95
C MET A 71 1.63 12.60 14.10
N VAL A 72 2.26 11.62 13.45
CA VAL A 72 1.71 10.26 13.33
C VAL A 72 2.56 9.26 14.09
N LYS A 73 1.96 8.62 15.10
CA LYS A 73 2.54 7.47 15.80
C LYS A 73 1.57 6.30 15.71
N HIS A 74 1.90 5.31 14.89
CA HIS A 74 1.02 4.17 14.65
C HIS A 74 1.83 2.92 14.28
N PRO A 75 1.47 1.71 14.76
CA PRO A 75 2.22 0.47 14.52
C PRO A 75 2.41 0.10 13.04
N ASN A 76 1.62 0.66 12.13
CA ASN A 76 1.68 0.38 10.69
C ASN A 76 2.15 1.58 9.84
N ILE A 77 2.71 2.63 10.46
CA ILE A 77 3.25 3.80 9.76
C ILE A 77 4.68 4.02 10.23
N VAL A 78 5.61 4.17 9.28
CA VAL A 78 7.04 4.36 9.57
C VAL A 78 7.24 5.60 10.42
N GLU A 79 7.85 5.44 11.59
CA GLU A 79 8.15 6.53 12.49
C GLU A 79 9.38 7.33 12.00
N LEU A 80 9.28 8.66 12.06
CA LEU A 80 10.40 9.58 11.91
C LEU A 80 11.04 9.83 13.29
N HIS A 81 12.30 9.45 13.47
CA HIS A 81 13.01 9.68 14.73
C HIS A 81 13.59 11.09 14.82
N GLU A 82 14.32 11.53 13.79
CA GLU A 82 14.89 12.89 13.73
C GLU A 82 15.20 13.33 12.30
N VAL A 83 15.33 14.64 12.10
CA VAL A 83 15.79 15.25 10.84
C VAL A 83 17.08 16.03 11.12
N MET A 84 18.09 15.80 10.28
CA MET A 84 19.36 16.51 10.33
C MET A 84 19.62 17.19 8.99
N ALA A 85 20.46 18.23 8.98
CA ALA A 85 20.85 18.91 7.76
C ALA A 85 22.35 19.22 7.73
N SER A 86 22.91 19.26 6.53
CA SER A 86 24.21 19.85 6.22
C SER A 86 24.03 21.02 5.25
N LYS A 87 25.12 21.62 4.78
CA LYS A 87 25.08 22.67 3.75
C LYS A 87 24.40 22.21 2.46
N SER A 88 24.59 20.94 2.08
CA SER A 88 24.13 20.41 0.77
C SER A 88 23.06 19.32 0.86
N LYS A 89 22.81 18.74 2.04
CA LYS A 89 21.92 17.57 2.19
C LYS A 89 20.98 17.72 3.39
N ILE A 90 19.83 17.06 3.30
CA ILE A 90 18.87 16.82 4.39
C ILE A 90 18.83 15.32 4.63
N TYR A 91 18.80 14.92 5.90
CA TYR A 91 18.85 13.53 6.35
C TYR A 91 17.66 13.27 7.25
N PHE A 92 16.93 12.18 6.96
CA PHE A 92 15.81 11.73 7.77
C PHE A 92 16.18 10.38 8.38
N ALA A 93 16.24 10.31 9.70
CA ALA A 93 16.43 9.07 10.43
C ALA A 93 15.05 8.47 10.71
N MET A 94 14.74 7.35 10.06
CA MET A 94 13.42 6.71 10.08
C MET A 94 13.51 5.29 10.63
N GLU A 95 12.37 4.73 11.04
CA GLU A 95 12.27 3.31 11.37
C GLU A 95 12.75 2.42 10.22
N LEU A 96 13.56 1.39 10.53
CA LEU A 96 14.02 0.43 9.55
C LEU A 96 13.03 -0.73 9.39
N VAL A 97 12.32 -0.75 8.27
CA VAL A 97 11.43 -1.86 7.90
C VAL A 97 12.20 -2.96 7.18
N ARG A 98 12.13 -4.19 7.70
CA ARG A 98 12.85 -5.37 7.16
C ARG A 98 12.03 -6.23 6.19
N GLY A 99 10.74 -5.91 6.02
CA GLY A 99 9.78 -6.72 5.27
C GLY A 99 9.85 -6.61 3.75
N GLY A 100 10.72 -5.74 3.21
CA GLY A 100 10.79 -5.41 1.78
C GLY A 100 9.62 -4.58 1.29
N GLU A 101 9.65 -4.22 0.01
CA GLU A 101 8.57 -3.46 -0.63
C GLU A 101 7.39 -4.36 -1.01
N LEU A 102 6.16 -3.84 -0.85
CA LEU A 102 4.96 -4.55 -1.28
C LEU A 102 5.00 -4.85 -2.78
N PHE A 103 5.46 -3.90 -3.60
CA PHE A 103 5.56 -4.06 -5.06
C PHE A 103 6.42 -5.27 -5.43
N SER A 104 7.57 -5.47 -4.79
CA SER A 104 8.42 -6.64 -5.04
C SER A 104 7.71 -7.96 -4.73
N LYS A 105 6.83 -7.99 -3.73
CA LYS A 105 6.03 -9.18 -3.40
C LYS A 105 4.91 -9.42 -4.41
N VAL A 106 4.31 -8.35 -4.94
CA VAL A 106 3.28 -8.43 -5.99
C VAL A 106 3.86 -8.92 -7.33
N VAL A 107 5.12 -8.59 -7.63
CA VAL A 107 5.80 -9.07 -8.85
C VAL A 107 6.14 -10.57 -8.78
N GLN A 108 6.38 -11.12 -7.59
CA GLN A 108 6.69 -12.55 -7.38
C GLN A 108 5.47 -13.49 -7.55
N GLY A 109 4.29 -12.91 -7.80
CA GLY A 109 3.03 -13.62 -8.01
C GLY A 109 1.87 -12.80 -7.46
N ARG A 110 0.65 -13.07 -7.95
CA ARG A 110 -0.56 -12.52 -7.33
C ARG A 110 -0.58 -12.89 -5.84
N LEU A 111 -0.78 -11.91 -4.98
CA LEU A 111 -1.21 -12.17 -3.61
C LEU A 111 -2.54 -12.96 -3.70
N LYS A 112 -2.74 -13.95 -2.82
CA LYS A 112 -3.94 -14.80 -2.87
C LYS A 112 -5.20 -13.93 -2.71
N GLU A 113 -5.93 -13.84 -3.83
CA GLU A 113 -7.13 -13.08 -4.17
C GLU A 113 -7.21 -11.59 -3.76
N ASP A 114 -6.57 -10.80 -4.63
CA ASP A 114 -6.85 -9.40 -4.99
C ASP A 114 -8.29 -9.12 -5.52
N LEU A 115 -9.22 -10.08 -5.50
CA LEU A 115 -10.65 -9.83 -5.80
C LEU A 115 -11.46 -9.44 -4.57
N ALA A 116 -10.90 -9.71 -3.38
CA ALA A 116 -11.52 -9.38 -2.13
C ALA A 116 -11.51 -7.88 -1.85
N ARG A 117 -10.78 -7.03 -2.59
CA ARG A 117 -10.75 -5.59 -2.32
C ARG A 117 -10.54 -4.76 -3.58
N PHE A 118 -11.45 -3.85 -3.88
CA PHE A 118 -11.32 -2.90 -4.99
C PHE A 118 -11.72 -1.50 -4.56
N ALA A 119 -11.26 -0.48 -5.29
CA ALA A 119 -11.63 0.91 -5.05
C ALA A 119 -12.61 1.41 -6.12
N THR A 120 -13.44 2.39 -5.75
CA THR A 120 -14.36 3.06 -6.68
C THR A 120 -14.56 4.51 -6.28
N THR A 121 -14.77 5.38 -7.27
CA THR A 121 -15.19 6.77 -7.06
C THR A 121 -16.70 6.95 -7.17
N ARG A 122 -17.43 5.85 -7.42
CA ARG A 122 -18.90 5.85 -7.45
C ARG A 122 -19.45 5.92 -6.02
N PRO A 123 -20.64 6.51 -5.83
CA PRO A 123 -21.33 6.46 -4.54
C PRO A 123 -21.61 5.02 -4.07
N ALA A 124 -21.73 4.83 -2.76
CA ALA A 124 -22.03 3.52 -2.17
C ALA A 124 -23.34 2.93 -2.72
N SER A 125 -24.34 3.76 -3.01
CA SER A 125 -25.60 3.34 -3.62
C SER A 125 -25.40 2.65 -4.98
N SER A 126 -24.49 3.14 -5.82
CA SER A 126 -24.17 2.53 -7.11
C SER A 126 -23.50 1.17 -6.93
N VAL A 127 -22.58 1.05 -5.95
CA VAL A 127 -21.92 -0.22 -5.62
C VAL A 127 -22.95 -1.25 -5.15
N ILE A 128 -23.82 -0.86 -4.21
CA ILE A 128 -24.86 -1.73 -3.67
C ILE A 128 -25.80 -2.19 -4.78
N SER A 129 -26.27 -1.27 -5.63
CA SER A 129 -27.13 -1.62 -6.77
C SER A 129 -26.49 -2.66 -7.67
N ARG A 130 -25.19 -2.50 -7.96
CA ARG A 130 -24.47 -3.43 -8.83
C ARG A 130 -24.30 -4.81 -8.20
N LEU A 131 -23.98 -4.87 -6.90
CA LEU A 131 -23.91 -6.12 -6.16
C LEU A 131 -25.28 -6.84 -6.10
N GLU A 132 -26.38 -6.08 -6.02
CA GLU A 132 -27.73 -6.63 -6.08
C GLU A 132 -28.09 -7.21 -7.45
N GLU A 133 -27.71 -6.53 -8.54
CA GLU A 133 -27.90 -7.04 -9.91
C GLU A 133 -27.19 -8.39 -10.10
N VAL A 134 -25.94 -8.48 -9.65
CA VAL A 134 -25.16 -9.73 -9.68
C VAL A 134 -25.84 -10.81 -8.85
N ALA A 135 -26.29 -10.47 -7.64
CA ALA A 135 -26.93 -11.44 -6.77
C ALA A 135 -28.24 -11.98 -7.37
N LYS A 136 -29.03 -11.13 -8.03
CA LYS A 136 -30.26 -11.54 -8.71
C LYS A 136 -29.97 -12.50 -9.87
N SER A 137 -28.92 -12.26 -10.66
CA SER A 137 -28.58 -13.13 -11.80
C SER A 137 -28.19 -14.55 -11.35
N VAL A 138 -27.60 -14.69 -10.17
CA VAL A 138 -27.21 -15.99 -9.58
C VAL A 138 -28.22 -16.57 -8.59
N LYS A 139 -29.40 -15.96 -8.43
CA LYS A 139 -30.44 -16.37 -7.45
C LYS A 139 -29.97 -16.37 -5.98
N PHE A 140 -29.18 -15.36 -5.60
CA PHE A 140 -28.75 -15.18 -4.22
C PHE A 140 -29.73 -14.27 -3.47
N ASN A 141 -29.96 -14.58 -2.20
CA ASN A 141 -30.67 -13.69 -1.30
C ASN A 141 -29.74 -12.56 -0.86
N VAL A 142 -30.24 -11.32 -0.87
CA VAL A 142 -29.46 -10.13 -0.51
C VAL A 142 -29.98 -9.55 0.80
N LYS A 143 -29.07 -9.23 1.73
CA LYS A 143 -29.32 -8.35 2.87
C LYS A 143 -28.39 -7.15 2.75
N LYS A 144 -28.93 -5.93 2.68
CA LYS A 144 -28.14 -4.70 2.55
C LYS A 144 -28.34 -3.74 3.72
N SER A 145 -27.31 -2.96 3.97
CA SER A 145 -27.24 -1.82 4.87
C SER A 145 -26.40 -0.72 4.20
N GLU A 146 -26.27 0.45 4.82
CA GLU A 146 -25.56 1.59 4.23
C GLU A 146 -24.09 1.28 3.88
N SER A 147 -23.41 0.45 4.67
CA SER A 147 -21.98 0.14 4.52
C SER A 147 -21.69 -1.34 4.28
N LYS A 148 -22.71 -2.20 4.17
CA LYS A 148 -22.52 -3.64 4.02
C LYS A 148 -23.61 -4.31 3.22
N VAL A 149 -23.20 -5.21 2.33
CA VAL A 149 -24.07 -6.11 1.57
C VAL A 149 -23.71 -7.55 1.89
N ARG A 150 -24.71 -8.39 2.14
CA ARG A 150 -24.55 -9.83 2.33
C ARG A 150 -25.34 -10.57 1.27
N LEU A 151 -24.67 -11.46 0.56
CA LEU A 151 -25.22 -12.32 -0.48
C LEU A 151 -25.19 -13.76 0.03
N GLN A 152 -26.32 -14.46 -0.03
CA GLN A 152 -26.42 -15.85 0.39
C GLN A 152 -27.03 -16.70 -0.72
N GLY A 153 -26.28 -17.70 -1.19
CA GLY A 153 -26.76 -18.69 -2.13
C GLY A 153 -27.93 -19.49 -1.56
N GLN A 154 -28.87 -19.86 -2.43
CA GLN A 154 -30.01 -20.68 -2.04
C GLN A 154 -29.64 -22.18 -1.97
N GLU A 155 -28.73 -22.61 -2.85
CA GLU A 155 -28.25 -23.99 -2.94
C GLU A 155 -27.28 -24.34 -1.80
N CYS A 156 -27.42 -25.56 -1.27
CA CYS A 156 -26.55 -26.09 -0.25
C CYS A 156 -25.37 -26.80 -0.93
N GLY A 157 -24.20 -26.16 -0.94
CA GLY A 157 -22.95 -26.75 -1.43
C GLY A 157 -22.32 -27.70 -0.43
N ARG A 158 -21.12 -28.21 -0.74
CA ARG A 158 -20.41 -29.20 0.09
C ARG A 158 -20.10 -28.73 1.51
N LYS A 159 -19.99 -27.40 1.71
CA LYS A 159 -19.74 -26.75 3.01
C LYS A 159 -20.90 -25.87 3.45
N GLY A 160 -22.12 -26.25 3.08
CA GLY A 160 -23.32 -25.44 3.32
C GLY A 160 -23.51 -24.36 2.26
N LYS A 161 -24.51 -23.50 2.48
CA LYS A 161 -24.85 -22.41 1.56
C LYS A 161 -23.73 -21.38 1.50
N LEU A 162 -23.27 -21.04 0.29
CA LEU A 162 -22.28 -19.99 0.07
C LEU A 162 -22.82 -18.66 0.60
N ALA A 163 -22.07 -18.00 1.47
CA ALA A 163 -22.39 -16.67 1.97
C ALA A 163 -21.20 -15.75 1.76
N ILE A 164 -21.46 -14.57 1.21
CA ILE A 164 -20.48 -13.56 0.84
C ILE A 164 -20.89 -12.25 1.48
N ALA A 165 -19.96 -11.55 2.10
CA ALA A 165 -20.15 -10.20 2.58
C ALA A 165 -19.30 -9.22 1.76
N ALA A 166 -19.84 -8.06 1.46
CA ALA A 166 -19.14 -6.93 0.89
C ALA A 166 -19.26 -5.77 1.87
N ASP A 167 -18.14 -5.36 2.47
CA ASP A 167 -18.05 -4.21 3.36
C ASP A 167 -17.56 -2.99 2.54
N ILE A 168 -18.19 -1.84 2.71
CA ILE A 168 -17.90 -0.60 1.98
C ILE A 168 -17.33 0.41 2.95
N PHE A 169 -16.11 0.87 2.70
CA PHE A 169 -15.37 1.81 3.53
C PHE A 169 -15.15 3.11 2.78
N ALA A 170 -15.62 4.23 3.34
CA ALA A 170 -15.27 5.55 2.84
C ALA A 170 -13.86 5.92 3.32
N VAL A 171 -12.92 6.00 2.37
CA VAL A 171 -11.55 6.50 2.65
C VAL A 171 -11.51 8.02 2.49
N THR A 172 -12.26 8.55 1.50
CA THR A 172 -12.56 9.98 1.33
C THR A 172 -14.02 10.15 0.88
N PRO A 173 -14.61 11.36 0.89
CA PRO A 173 -15.99 11.58 0.44
C PRO A 173 -16.29 11.11 -1.00
N SER A 174 -15.25 10.98 -1.84
CA SER A 174 -15.35 10.56 -3.24
C SER A 174 -14.55 9.29 -3.55
N PHE A 175 -14.02 8.60 -2.54
CA PHE A 175 -13.21 7.40 -2.71
C PHE A 175 -13.63 6.32 -1.71
N LEU A 176 -14.25 5.27 -2.24
CA LEU A 176 -14.71 4.12 -1.48
C LEU A 176 -13.83 2.92 -1.78
N VAL A 177 -13.59 2.12 -0.75
CA VAL A 177 -12.97 0.80 -0.85
C VAL A 177 -14.02 -0.24 -0.51
N VAL A 178 -14.20 -1.22 -1.39
CA VAL A 178 -15.16 -2.31 -1.22
C VAL A 178 -14.37 -3.58 -0.98
N GLU A 179 -14.64 -4.22 0.16
CA GLU A 179 -14.01 -5.48 0.54
C GLU A 179 -15.01 -6.63 0.50
N VAL A 180 -14.80 -7.59 -0.40
CA VAL A 180 -15.61 -8.79 -0.57
C VAL A 180 -14.94 -9.97 0.12
N LYS A 181 -15.67 -10.63 1.01
CA LYS A 181 -15.19 -11.76 1.81
C LYS A 181 -16.17 -12.92 1.80
N LYS A 182 -15.64 -14.13 1.92
CA LYS A 182 -16.44 -15.33 2.15
C LYS A 182 -16.81 -15.44 3.62
N ASP A 183 -18.10 -15.34 3.93
CA ASP A 183 -18.64 -15.54 5.29
C ASP A 183 -18.88 -17.04 5.59
N ASN A 184 -19.35 -17.83 4.61
CA ASN A 184 -19.59 -19.28 4.76
C ASN A 184 -19.53 -20.00 3.40
N GLY A 185 -19.47 -21.34 3.41
CA GLY A 185 -19.49 -22.17 2.19
C GLY A 185 -18.12 -22.54 1.63
N ASP A 186 -18.12 -23.16 0.46
CA ASP A 186 -16.93 -23.71 -0.16
C ASP A 186 -16.06 -22.62 -0.82
N THR A 187 -14.74 -22.70 -0.62
CA THR A 187 -13.80 -21.69 -1.16
C THR A 187 -13.71 -21.77 -2.69
N PHE A 188 -13.86 -22.95 -3.28
CA PHE A 188 -13.86 -23.10 -4.73
C PHE A 188 -15.11 -22.46 -5.34
N GLU A 189 -16.29 -22.66 -4.73
CA GLU A 189 -17.54 -22.01 -5.13
C GLU A 189 -17.43 -20.47 -5.01
N TYR A 190 -16.82 -19.97 -3.94
CA TYR A 190 -16.52 -18.55 -3.76
C TYR A 190 -15.64 -17.98 -4.88
N ASN A 191 -14.48 -18.59 -5.14
CA ASN A 191 -13.56 -18.14 -6.18
C ASN A 191 -14.21 -18.19 -7.57
N GLN A 192 -15.04 -19.22 -7.83
CA GLN A 192 -15.78 -19.34 -9.08
C GLN A 192 -16.82 -18.21 -9.23
N PHE A 193 -17.55 -17.87 -8.18
CA PHE A 193 -18.47 -16.73 -8.18
C PHE A 193 -17.73 -15.40 -8.42
N CYS A 194 -16.64 -15.16 -7.68
CA CYS A 194 -15.85 -13.94 -7.80
C CYS A 194 -15.28 -13.76 -9.22
N SER A 195 -14.72 -14.82 -9.80
CA SER A 195 -14.12 -14.77 -11.13
C SER A 195 -15.13 -14.69 -12.28
N LYS A 196 -16.23 -15.45 -12.22
CA LYS A 196 -17.16 -15.58 -13.35
C LYS A 196 -18.30 -14.56 -13.34
N GLN A 197 -18.71 -14.08 -12.17
CA GLN A 197 -19.92 -13.25 -12.04
C GLN A 197 -19.59 -11.87 -11.48
N LEU A 198 -18.86 -11.82 -10.37
CA LEU A 198 -18.59 -10.57 -9.69
C LEU A 198 -17.61 -9.68 -10.47
N ARG A 199 -16.51 -10.26 -10.96
CA ARG A 199 -15.48 -9.51 -11.67
C ARG A 199 -15.98 -8.83 -12.96
N PRO A 200 -16.70 -9.52 -13.87
CA PRO A 200 -17.20 -8.88 -15.07
C PRO A 200 -18.23 -7.78 -14.78
N ALA A 201 -19.07 -7.98 -13.76
CA ALA A 201 -20.12 -7.03 -13.41
C ALA A 201 -19.60 -5.78 -12.70
N LEU A 202 -18.43 -5.82 -12.05
CA LEU A 202 -17.87 -4.65 -11.38
C LEU A 202 -16.86 -3.88 -12.22
N GLN A 203 -16.50 -4.38 -13.41
CA GLN A 203 -15.44 -3.79 -14.23
C GLN A 203 -15.69 -2.32 -14.61
N ASP A 204 -16.95 -1.92 -14.72
CA ASP A 204 -17.36 -0.55 -15.06
C ASP A 204 -17.33 0.44 -13.89
N ILE A 205 -17.26 -0.07 -12.66
CA ILE A 205 -17.23 0.76 -11.44
C ILE A 205 -15.89 0.68 -10.69
N VAL A 206 -15.07 -0.33 -10.98
CA VAL A 206 -13.71 -0.45 -10.43
C VAL A 206 -12.89 0.73 -10.94
N TRP A 207 -12.37 1.52 -10.02
CA TRP A 207 -11.42 2.57 -10.33
C TRP A 207 -10.08 1.93 -10.71
N THR A 208 -9.67 2.12 -11.96
CA THR A 208 -8.31 1.84 -12.43
C THR A 208 -7.56 3.15 -12.54
N SER A 209 -6.33 3.20 -12.02
CA SER A 209 -5.46 4.36 -12.20
C SER A 209 -5.29 4.63 -13.71
N PRO A 210 -5.34 5.89 -14.18
CA PRO A 210 -5.17 6.22 -15.60
C PRO A 210 -3.79 5.86 -16.20
N ALA A 211 -2.90 5.22 -15.44
CA ALA A 211 -1.60 4.75 -15.90
C ALA A 211 -1.62 3.41 -16.68
N GLU A 212 -2.75 2.72 -16.78
CA GLU A 212 -2.88 1.48 -17.57
C GLU A 212 -3.89 1.66 -18.71
N LYS A 213 -3.52 2.42 -19.74
CA LYS A 213 -4.02 2.14 -21.09
C LYS A 213 -2.95 1.28 -21.77
N PRO A 214 -3.28 0.07 -22.27
CA PRO A 214 -2.36 -0.65 -23.14
C PRO A 214 -2.15 0.23 -24.37
N THR A 215 -0.90 0.61 -24.62
CA THR A 215 -0.50 1.14 -25.91
C THR A 215 -0.78 0.04 -26.92
N VAL A 216 -1.87 0.17 -27.66
CA VAL A 216 -2.15 -0.67 -28.83
C VAL A 216 -1.05 -0.32 -29.84
N ALA A 217 -0.21 -1.30 -30.13
CA ALA A 217 0.73 -1.27 -31.25
C ALA A 217 -0.01 -1.49 -32.57
#